data_AF-A0A061B6Z7-F1
#
_entry.id   AF-A0A061B6Z7-F1
#
_cell.length_a   1.000
_cell.length_b   1.000
_cell.length_c   1.000
_cell.angle_alpha   90.00
_cell.angle_beta   90.00
_cell.angle_gamma   90.00
#
_symmetry.space_group_name_H-M   'P 1'
#
loop_
_entity.id
_entity.type
_entity.pdbx_description
1 polymer ?
#
loop_
_entity_poly.entity_id
_entity_poly.type
_entity_poly.pdbx_seq_one_letter_code
_entity_poly.pdbx_strand_id
1 'polypeptide(L)'
;MNIDRQRRRQLGIIGGLLVLSAGAYSLYKYIYSSNQPSPQQSSTTGEKYTRKHITIILTDSIISSKLPINEILTKTTDVVLVIPPELTVDDLNEPLDPTIAYKAIECSTFDGVWSVVKHLGSEINFVVRDDLSDDIPEGIERYVGEIIELDQNVSVINESILSSVIT
;
A
#
# COMPACT_ATOMS: atom_id res chain seq x y z
N MET A 1 4.65 -44.51 -80.41
CA MET A 1 3.72 -44.28 -79.28
C MET A 1 4.49 -44.68 -78.03
N ASN A 2 5.38 -43.86 -77.45
CA ASN A 2 5.31 -42.50 -76.90
C ASN A 2 4.43 -42.39 -75.65
N ILE A 3 4.95 -41.67 -74.64
CA ILE A 3 4.42 -41.43 -73.28
C ILE A 3 4.78 -42.59 -72.32
N ASP A 4 5.82 -42.54 -71.48
CA ASP A 4 5.91 -41.70 -70.28
C ASP A 4 7.37 -41.43 -69.87
N ARG A 5 7.90 -40.26 -70.26
CA ARG A 5 9.22 -39.75 -69.84
C ARG A 5 9.10 -38.68 -68.74
N GLN A 6 8.05 -38.72 -67.91
CA GLN A 6 7.68 -37.58 -67.07
C GLN A 6 7.48 -37.83 -65.57
N ARG A 7 8.05 -38.91 -65.01
CA ARG A 7 7.94 -39.23 -63.56
C ARG A 7 9.27 -39.42 -62.82
N ARG A 8 10.32 -38.68 -63.20
CA ARG A 8 11.64 -38.75 -62.52
C ARG A 8 12.17 -37.42 -61.96
N ARG A 9 11.31 -36.41 -61.79
CA ARG A 9 11.73 -35.05 -61.34
C ARG A 9 11.17 -34.56 -60.00
N GLN A 10 10.50 -35.39 -59.20
CA GLN A 10 9.76 -34.93 -58.00
C GLN A 10 10.02 -35.76 -56.72
N LEU A 11 11.19 -36.39 -56.57
CA LEU A 11 11.55 -37.09 -55.33
C LEU A 11 12.99 -36.75 -54.87
N GLY A 12 13.37 -35.49 -55.01
CA GLY A 12 14.45 -34.89 -54.24
C GLY A 12 13.83 -33.77 -53.41
N ILE A 13 14.27 -33.62 -52.16
CA ILE A 13 13.78 -32.68 -51.12
C ILE A 13 12.68 -33.28 -50.22
N ILE A 14 13.02 -34.35 -49.49
CA ILE A 14 12.45 -34.61 -48.15
C ILE A 14 13.65 -34.70 -47.22
N GLY A 15 14.12 -33.54 -46.77
CA GLY A 15 15.32 -33.46 -45.94
C GLY A 15 15.69 -32.01 -45.70
N GLY A 16 15.03 -31.36 -44.75
CA GLY A 16 15.38 -30.00 -44.34
C GLY A 16 14.19 -29.14 -43.95
N LEU A 17 13.38 -29.57 -42.98
CA LEU A 17 12.33 -28.70 -42.42
C LEU A 17 12.06 -28.95 -40.93
N LEU A 18 13.08 -29.42 -40.18
CA LEU A 18 12.98 -29.66 -38.73
C LEU A 18 14.08 -28.99 -37.89
N VAL A 19 14.84 -28.03 -38.44
CA VAL A 19 15.95 -27.38 -37.69
C VAL A 19 15.68 -25.92 -37.32
N LEU A 20 14.54 -25.33 -37.73
CA LEU A 20 14.24 -23.93 -37.43
C LEU A 20 13.44 -23.70 -36.13
N SER A 21 12.85 -24.72 -35.51
CA SER A 21 12.03 -24.53 -34.30
C SER A 21 12.85 -24.41 -33.02
N ALA A 22 13.99 -25.11 -32.90
CA ALA A 22 14.81 -25.06 -31.68
C ALA A 22 15.65 -23.77 -31.56
N GLY A 23 16.20 -23.28 -32.67
CA GLY A 23 17.04 -22.07 -32.69
C GLY A 23 16.26 -20.77 -32.48
N ALA A 24 15.02 -20.70 -32.97
CA ALA A 24 14.18 -19.52 -32.82
C ALA A 24 13.81 -19.27 -31.35
N TYR A 25 13.59 -20.32 -30.56
CA TYR A 25 13.21 -20.17 -29.16
C TYR A 25 14.36 -19.65 -28.29
N SER A 26 15.60 -20.09 -28.56
CA SER A 26 16.78 -19.61 -27.82
C SER A 26 17.13 -18.17 -28.19
N LEU A 27 17.01 -17.80 -29.46
CA LEU A 27 17.22 -16.41 -29.90
C LEU A 27 16.12 -15.48 -29.40
N TYR A 28 14.86 -15.92 -29.42
CA TYR A 28 13.73 -15.16 -28.87
C TYR A 28 13.90 -14.93 -27.37
N LYS A 29 14.28 -15.95 -26.59
CA LYS A 29 14.55 -15.78 -25.16
C LYS A 29 15.74 -14.85 -24.92
N TYR A 30 16.79 -14.90 -25.73
CA TYR A 30 17.94 -14.01 -25.59
C TYR A 30 17.56 -12.54 -25.82
N ILE A 31 16.81 -12.25 -26.89
CA ILE A 31 16.39 -10.88 -27.24
C ILE A 31 15.30 -10.37 -26.28
N TYR A 32 14.36 -11.22 -25.89
CA TYR A 32 13.31 -10.86 -24.93
C TYR A 32 13.87 -10.69 -23.51
N SER A 33 14.90 -11.47 -23.14
CA SER A 33 15.61 -11.35 -21.85
C SER A 33 16.53 -10.12 -21.78
N SER A 34 16.95 -9.55 -22.92
CA SER A 34 17.72 -8.29 -22.94
C SER A 34 16.84 -7.03 -22.83
N ASN A 35 15.52 -7.16 -22.94
CA ASN A 35 14.55 -6.06 -22.83
C ASN A 35 13.76 -6.06 -21.51
N GLN A 36 14.15 -6.87 -20.52
CA GLN A 36 13.73 -6.59 -19.15
C GLN A 36 14.52 -5.37 -18.66
N PRO A 37 13.86 -4.28 -18.21
CA PRO A 37 14.56 -3.35 -17.34
C PRO A 37 15.11 -4.19 -16.19
N SER A 38 16.42 -4.08 -16.00
CA SER A 38 17.17 -4.75 -14.94
C SER A 38 16.30 -4.80 -13.69
N PRO A 39 15.99 -5.97 -13.11
CA PRO A 39 15.54 -5.98 -11.75
C PRO A 39 16.71 -5.39 -10.97
N GLN A 40 16.59 -4.13 -10.57
CA GLN A 40 17.48 -3.52 -9.61
C GLN A 40 17.46 -4.44 -8.41
N GLN A 41 18.54 -5.20 -8.32
CA GLN A 41 18.87 -6.08 -7.22
C GLN A 41 19.32 -5.17 -6.08
N SER A 42 18.38 -4.39 -5.53
CA SER A 42 18.52 -3.80 -4.21
C SER A 42 18.00 -4.83 -3.22
N SER A 43 18.94 -5.61 -2.70
CA SER A 43 18.78 -6.42 -1.50
C SER A 43 18.48 -5.52 -0.30
N THR A 44 17.19 -5.24 -0.10
CA THR A 44 16.57 -4.91 1.18
C THR A 44 15.12 -5.31 1.01
N THR A 45 14.62 -6.19 1.86
CA THR A 45 13.18 -6.49 1.99
C THR A 45 12.48 -5.21 2.47
N GLY A 46 12.30 -4.25 1.57
CA GLY A 46 11.68 -2.97 1.87
C GLY A 46 10.18 -3.17 1.84
N GLU A 47 9.57 -3.18 3.02
CA GLU A 47 8.13 -3.01 3.19
C GLU A 47 7.64 -1.89 2.27
N LYS A 48 6.66 -2.17 1.40
CA LYS A 48 6.10 -1.14 0.52
C LYS A 48 5.02 -0.43 1.31
N TYR A 49 5.26 0.84 1.64
CA TYR A 49 4.23 1.64 2.31
C TYR A 49 3.17 2.11 1.32
N THR A 50 1.92 2.13 1.79
CA THR A 50 0.77 2.60 1.02
C THR A 50 0.90 4.08 0.65
N ARG A 51 0.26 4.45 -0.47
CA ARG A 51 0.07 5.85 -0.89
C ARG A 51 -1.34 6.35 -0.63
N LYS A 52 -2.15 5.57 0.10
CA LYS A 52 -3.48 5.99 0.52
C LYS A 52 -3.33 7.13 1.53
N HIS A 53 -4.22 8.11 1.45
CA HIS A 53 -4.33 9.15 2.46
C HIS A 53 -5.04 8.58 3.68
N ILE A 54 -4.37 8.50 4.82
CA ILE A 54 -4.87 7.86 6.04
C ILE A 54 -4.88 8.86 7.19
N THR A 55 -6.02 8.96 7.88
CA THR A 55 -6.10 9.64 9.18
C THR A 55 -6.10 8.59 10.29
N ILE A 56 -5.29 8.80 11.32
CA ILE A 56 -5.37 8.04 12.56
C ILE A 56 -5.86 9.01 13.64
N ILE A 57 -7.04 8.75 14.21
CA ILE A 57 -7.53 9.51 15.37
C ILE A 57 -6.92 8.88 16.61
N LEU A 58 -6.06 9.61 17.32
CA LEU A 58 -5.39 9.11 18.51
C LEU A 58 -6.40 8.87 19.64
N THR A 59 -6.26 7.75 20.32
CA THR A 59 -7.09 7.32 21.45
C THR A 59 -6.23 6.56 22.45
N ASP A 60 -6.71 6.37 23.67
CA ASP A 60 -5.98 5.67 24.73
C ASP A 60 -5.60 4.23 24.34
N SER A 61 -6.48 3.50 23.64
CA SER A 61 -6.18 2.14 23.16
C SER A 61 -5.10 2.15 22.08
N ILE A 62 -5.06 3.16 21.21
CA ILE A 62 -4.00 3.30 20.20
C ILE A 62 -2.66 3.63 20.87
N ILE A 63 -2.64 4.49 21.89
CA ILE A 63 -1.42 4.73 22.68
C ILE A 63 -0.99 3.44 23.37
N SER A 64 -1.91 2.77 24.05
CA SER A 64 -1.65 1.51 24.76
C SER A 64 -1.17 0.39 23.84
N SER A 65 -1.51 0.46 22.55
CA SER A 65 -1.12 -0.54 21.55
C SER A 65 0.38 -0.54 21.24
N LYS A 66 1.13 0.50 21.62
CA LYS A 66 2.55 0.67 21.27
C LYS A 66 2.81 0.64 19.77
N LEU A 67 1.86 1.19 19.01
CA LEU A 67 2.03 1.39 17.57
C LEU A 67 3.29 2.23 17.31
N PRO A 68 4.17 1.85 16.36
CA PRO A 68 5.36 2.62 16.02
C PRO A 68 5.00 3.85 15.18
N ILE A 69 4.33 4.83 15.80
CA ILE A 69 3.78 6.04 15.14
C ILE A 69 4.87 6.82 14.43
N ASN A 70 6.03 6.99 15.06
CA ASN A 70 7.18 7.69 14.46
C ASN A 70 7.64 7.02 13.17
N GLU A 71 7.73 5.69 13.16
CA GLU A 71 8.13 4.93 11.98
C GLU A 71 7.10 5.07 10.86
N ILE A 72 5.81 4.94 11.18
CA ILE A 72 4.70 5.10 10.23
C ILE A 72 4.75 6.50 9.62
N LEU A 73 4.78 7.55 10.44
CA LEU A 73 4.77 8.95 9.97
C LEU A 73 6.04 9.33 9.20
N THR A 74 7.19 8.70 9.50
CA THR A 74 8.45 8.95 8.77
C THR A 74 8.46 8.25 7.42
N LYS A 75 7.97 7.02 7.35
CA LYS A 75 8.03 6.19 6.13
C LYS A 75 6.87 6.41 5.17
N THR A 76 5.78 6.99 5.65
CA THR A 76 4.60 7.31 4.82
C THR A 76 4.47 8.81 4.62
N THR A 77 4.07 9.24 3.41
CA THR A 77 3.90 10.67 3.12
C THR A 77 2.52 11.16 3.55
N ASP A 78 1.50 10.33 3.35
CA ASP A 78 0.08 10.71 3.34
C ASP A 78 -0.67 10.21 4.59
N VAL A 79 0.02 10.05 5.72
CA VAL A 79 -0.58 9.69 7.01
C VAL A 79 -0.58 10.90 7.93
N VAL A 80 -1.73 11.21 8.51
CA VAL A 80 -1.93 12.31 9.46
C VAL A 80 -2.48 11.76 10.77
N LEU A 81 -1.92 12.22 11.88
CA LEU A 81 -2.38 11.91 13.23
C LEU A 81 -3.24 13.06 13.74
N VAL A 82 -4.46 12.78 14.18
CA VAL A 82 -5.35 13.77 14.80
C VAL A 82 -5.47 13.44 16.28
N ILE A 83 -5.10 14.40 17.13
CA ILE A 83 -5.02 14.22 18.57
C ILE A 83 -6.24 14.89 19.21
N PRO A 84 -7.08 14.14 19.95
CA PRO A 84 -8.26 14.69 20.63
C PRO A 84 -7.86 15.54 21.84
N PRO A 85 -8.77 16.37 22.38
CA PRO A 85 -8.47 17.32 23.46
C PRO A 85 -8.09 16.68 24.81
N GLU A 86 -8.35 15.39 24.97
CA GLU A 86 -8.00 14.63 26.18
C GLU A 86 -6.54 14.19 26.20
N LEU A 87 -5.88 14.24 25.03
CA LEU A 87 -4.54 13.75 24.81
C LEU A 87 -3.65 14.85 24.24
N THR A 88 -2.36 14.69 24.45
CA THR A 88 -1.31 15.59 23.96
C THR A 88 -0.23 14.80 23.25
N VAL A 89 0.62 15.49 22.49
CA VAL A 89 1.80 14.86 21.86
C VAL A 89 2.73 14.20 22.88
N ASP A 90 2.74 14.68 24.13
CA ASP A 90 3.57 14.14 25.22
C ASP A 90 3.06 12.80 25.77
N ASP A 91 1.79 12.44 25.52
CA ASP A 91 1.19 11.18 25.95
C ASP A 91 1.56 10.00 25.03
N LEU A 92 2.24 10.28 23.92
CA LEU A 92 2.76 9.26 23.03
C LEU A 92 3.91 8.47 23.70
N ASN A 93 3.97 7.16 23.44
CA ASN A 93 5.04 6.30 23.97
C ASN A 93 6.45 6.76 23.58
N GLU A 94 6.55 7.45 22.45
CA GLU A 94 7.78 7.99 21.91
C GLU A 94 7.56 9.45 21.52
N PRO A 95 8.50 10.36 21.84
CA PRO A 95 8.41 11.74 21.41
C PRO A 95 8.45 11.82 19.88
N LEU A 96 7.61 12.66 19.30
CA LEU A 96 7.60 12.88 17.84
C LEU A 96 8.89 13.57 17.40
N ASP A 97 9.43 13.14 16.26
CA ASP A 97 10.53 13.86 15.60
C ASP A 97 10.02 15.25 15.15
N PRO A 98 10.71 16.35 15.48
CA PRO A 98 10.32 17.70 15.04
C PRO A 98 10.15 17.82 13.51
N THR A 99 10.81 16.96 12.74
CA THR A 99 10.72 16.91 11.27
C THR A 99 9.35 16.44 10.79
N ILE A 100 8.66 15.60 11.56
CA ILE A 100 7.35 15.03 11.20
C ILE A 100 6.20 15.54 12.09
N ALA A 101 6.50 16.38 13.08
CA ALA A 101 5.51 16.94 14.00
C ALA A 101 4.35 17.66 13.29
N TYR A 102 4.57 18.22 12.10
CA TYR A 102 3.51 18.86 11.29
C TYR A 102 2.40 17.90 10.84
N LYS A 103 2.64 16.58 10.91
CA LYS A 103 1.64 15.54 10.61
C LYS A 103 0.75 15.21 11.81
N ALA A 104 1.06 15.71 13.00
CA ALA A 104 0.22 15.60 14.17
C ALA A 104 -0.58 16.90 14.36
N ILE A 105 -1.90 16.77 14.42
CA ILE A 105 -2.82 17.91 14.57
C ILE A 105 -3.52 17.78 15.92
N GLU A 106 -3.12 18.63 16.87
CA GLU A 106 -3.77 18.75 18.17
C GLU A 106 -5.08 19.54 18.05
N CYS A 107 -6.15 18.97 18.61
CA CYS A 107 -7.48 19.57 18.61
C CYS A 107 -7.88 19.95 20.04
N SER A 108 -8.45 21.14 20.22
CA SER A 108 -8.94 21.61 21.52
C SER A 108 -10.38 21.18 21.84
N THR A 109 -11.10 20.62 20.87
CA THR A 109 -12.49 20.16 21.00
C THR A 109 -12.74 18.95 20.10
N PHE A 110 -13.70 18.08 20.46
CA PHE A 110 -14.12 16.95 19.63
C PHE A 110 -14.77 17.39 18.31
N ASP A 111 -15.55 18.48 18.33
CA ASP A 111 -16.02 19.13 17.10
C ASP A 111 -14.87 19.54 16.17
N GLY A 112 -13.76 20.00 16.76
CA GLY A 112 -12.51 20.31 16.06
C GLY A 112 -11.90 19.09 15.39
N VAL A 113 -11.83 17.96 16.11
CA VAL A 113 -11.34 16.67 15.57
C VAL A 113 -12.11 16.32 14.30
N TRP A 114 -13.44 16.29 14.37
CA TRP A 114 -14.26 15.94 13.22
C TRP A 114 -14.21 16.96 12.09
N SER A 115 -14.01 18.24 12.40
CA SER A 115 -13.81 19.29 11.40
C SER A 115 -12.49 19.11 10.65
N VAL A 116 -11.41 18.75 11.37
CA VAL A 116 -10.11 18.41 10.78
C VAL A 116 -10.23 17.17 9.91
N VAL A 117 -10.84 16.11 10.42
CA VAL A 117 -11.06 14.85 9.68
C VAL A 117 -11.84 15.09 8.37
N LYS A 118 -12.90 15.90 8.42
CA LYS A 118 -13.65 16.33 7.22
C LYS A 118 -12.79 17.13 6.23
N HIS A 119 -11.89 17.98 6.74
CA HIS A 119 -11.03 18.81 5.91
C HIS A 119 -9.91 18.00 5.23
N LEU A 120 -9.34 17.02 5.96
CA LEU A 120 -8.33 16.11 5.44
C LEU A 120 -8.87 15.24 4.30
N GLY A 121 -10.12 14.78 4.42
CA GLY A 121 -10.78 14.00 3.36
C GLY A 121 -10.07 12.69 3.05
N SER A 122 -9.47 12.07 4.07
CA SER A 122 -8.69 10.83 3.93
C SER A 122 -9.52 9.65 3.45
N GLU A 123 -8.88 8.77 2.68
CA GLU A 123 -9.49 7.57 2.13
C GLU A 123 -9.79 6.54 3.22
N ILE A 124 -8.94 6.47 4.25
CA ILE A 124 -9.10 5.57 5.39
C ILE A 124 -8.95 6.38 6.67
N ASN A 125 -9.86 6.19 7.61
CA ASN A 125 -9.84 6.87 8.90
C ASN A 125 -9.97 5.82 10.00
N PHE A 126 -8.93 5.69 10.83
CA PHE A 126 -8.94 4.77 11.96
C PHE A 126 -9.48 5.47 13.20
N VAL A 127 -10.41 4.81 13.87
CA VAL A 127 -11.03 5.31 15.09
C VAL A 127 -11.34 4.16 16.04
N VAL A 128 -11.05 4.31 17.33
CA VAL A 128 -11.55 3.41 18.38
C VAL A 128 -12.78 4.06 18.96
N ARG A 129 -13.97 3.51 18.67
CA ARG A 129 -15.24 4.16 19.05
C ARG A 129 -15.42 4.23 20.55
N ASP A 130 -15.04 3.17 21.25
CA ASP A 130 -15.27 3.03 22.70
C ASP A 130 -14.40 3.98 23.55
N ASP A 131 -13.33 4.52 22.97
CA ASP A 131 -12.43 5.48 23.62
C ASP A 131 -12.80 6.93 23.36
N LEU A 132 -13.76 7.19 22.46
CA LEU A 132 -14.21 8.53 22.17
C LEU A 132 -15.32 8.93 23.15
N SER A 133 -15.12 10.08 23.81
CA SER A 133 -16.14 10.71 24.65
C SER A 133 -17.34 11.24 23.87
N ASP A 134 -17.23 11.38 22.54
CA ASP A 134 -18.28 11.91 21.67
C ASP A 134 -18.56 10.98 20.50
N ASP A 135 -19.80 10.98 20.03
CA ASP A 135 -20.24 10.13 18.93
C ASP A 135 -19.69 10.61 17.58
N ILE A 136 -19.50 9.66 16.66
CA ILE A 136 -19.15 9.97 15.28
C ILE A 136 -20.31 10.77 14.63
N PRO A 137 -20.07 11.99 14.09
CA PRO A 137 -21.13 12.81 13.53
C PRO A 137 -21.87 12.14 12.37
N GLU A 138 -23.19 12.23 12.37
CA GLU A 138 -24.01 11.69 11.28
C GLU A 138 -23.62 12.32 9.92
N GLY A 139 -23.46 11.48 8.91
CA GLY A 139 -23.12 11.92 7.54
C GLY A 139 -21.65 12.28 7.32
N ILE A 140 -20.76 11.96 8.26
CA ILE A 140 -19.29 12.10 8.10
C ILE A 140 -18.79 11.40 6.82
N GLU A 141 -19.38 10.26 6.46
CA GLU A 141 -19.08 9.43 5.29
C GLU A 141 -19.20 10.18 3.94
N ARG A 142 -19.85 11.35 3.93
CA ARG A 142 -19.94 12.20 2.72
C ARG A 142 -18.66 13.00 2.46
N TYR A 143 -17.84 13.16 3.48
CA TYR A 143 -16.64 14.01 3.47
C TYR A 143 -15.35 13.18 3.51
N VAL A 144 -15.42 11.97 4.05
CA VAL A 144 -14.29 11.06 4.22
C VAL A 144 -14.55 9.77 3.47
N GLY A 145 -13.51 8.99 3.22
CA GLY A 145 -13.64 7.65 2.67
C GLY A 145 -14.15 6.65 3.71
N GLU A 146 -13.46 5.53 3.84
CA GLU A 146 -13.79 4.46 4.78
C GLU A 146 -13.42 4.89 6.21
N ILE A 147 -14.33 4.61 7.15
CA ILE A 147 -14.06 4.72 8.59
C ILE A 147 -13.92 3.29 9.12
N ILE A 148 -12.73 2.95 9.59
CA ILE A 148 -12.43 1.66 10.19
C ILE A 148 -12.53 1.83 11.71
N GLU A 149 -13.63 1.33 12.26
CA GLU A 149 -13.85 1.24 13.70
C GLU A 149 -13.06 0.06 14.25
N LEU A 150 -12.10 0.36 15.13
CA LEU A 150 -11.23 -0.61 15.78
C LEU A 150 -11.80 -0.98 17.15
N ASP A 151 -11.67 -2.25 17.51
CA ASP A 151 -11.93 -2.77 18.85
C ASP A 151 -10.79 -2.34 19.81
N GLN A 152 -11.05 -2.23 21.11
CA GLN A 152 -10.06 -1.86 22.15
C GLN A 152 -8.92 -2.90 22.31
N ASN A 153 -8.95 -4.00 21.56
CA ASN A 153 -7.91 -5.01 21.61
C ASN A 153 -6.62 -4.54 20.92
N VAL A 154 -5.62 -4.22 21.76
CA VAL A 154 -4.26 -3.79 21.38
C VAL A 154 -3.64 -4.59 20.23
N SER A 155 -3.74 -5.92 20.24
CA SER A 155 -3.12 -6.75 19.18
C SER A 155 -3.81 -6.53 17.83
N VAL A 156 -5.13 -6.39 17.83
CA VAL A 156 -5.93 -6.17 16.63
C VAL A 156 -5.69 -4.77 16.06
N ILE A 157 -5.58 -3.76 16.92
CA ILE A 157 -5.30 -2.37 16.52
C ILE A 157 -4.02 -2.29 15.69
N ASN A 158 -2.93 -2.87 16.20
CA ASN A 158 -1.64 -2.85 15.50
C ASN A 158 -1.71 -3.60 14.16
N GLU A 159 -2.30 -4.79 14.13
CA GLU A 159 -2.42 -5.59 12.91
C GLU A 159 -3.27 -4.88 11.85
N SER A 160 -4.40 -4.29 12.24
CA SER A 160 -5.30 -3.55 11.34
C SER A 160 -4.65 -2.30 10.75
N ILE A 161 -3.95 -1.51 11.57
CA ILE A 161 -3.29 -0.30 11.09
C ILE A 161 -2.09 -0.67 10.21
N LEU A 162 -1.22 -1.58 10.66
CA LEU A 162 -0.02 -1.98 9.92
C LEU A 162 -0.36 -2.67 8.60
N SER A 163 -1.39 -3.52 8.56
CA SER A 163 -1.82 -4.18 7.30
C SER A 163 -2.38 -3.19 6.27
N SER A 164 -2.90 -2.05 6.71
CA SER A 164 -3.39 -1.00 5.82
C SER A 164 -2.29 -0.04 5.38
N VAL A 165 -1.27 0.14 6.23
CA VAL A 165 -0.12 1.02 6.00
C VAL A 165 0.99 0.33 5.19
N ILE A 166 1.23 -0.97 5.43
CA ILE A 166 2.26 -1.79 4.79
C ILE A 166 1.60 -2.74 3.80
N THR A 167 2.00 -2.66 2.53
CA THR A 167 1.51 -3.46 1.40
C THR A 167 2.54 -4.49 0.94
#